data_AF-A0A0H3KYY0-F1
#
_entry.id   AF-A0A0H3KYY0-F1
#
_cell.length_a   1.000
_cell.length_b   1.000
_cell.length_c   1.000
_cell.angle_alpha   90.00
_cell.angle_beta   90.00
_cell.angle_gamma   90.00
#
_symmetry.space_group_name_H-M   'P 1'
#
loop_
_entity.id
_entity.type
_entity.pdbx_description
1 polymer ?
#
loop_
_entity_poly.entity_id
_entity_poly.type
_entity_poly.pdbx_seq_one_letter_code
_entity_poly.pdbx_strand_id
1 'polypeptide(L)' 'MQEQMMFDTMRRELSELMQRVKRATEWDTTIACGKVHLDEVSPEALAKHRADTQRIAELMAKYGL' A
#
# COMPACT_ATOMS: atom_id res chain seq x y z
N MET A 1 -0.69 17.89 24.57
CA MET A 1 0.53 17.54 23.79
C MET A 1 0.51 16.11 23.26
N GLN A 2 0.06 15.10 24.03
CA GLN A 2 -0.05 13.72 23.54
C GLN A 2 -1.12 13.54 22.44
N GLU A 3 -2.26 14.22 22.53
CA GLU A 3 -3.31 14.15 21.49
C GLU A 3 -2.82 14.71 20.14
N GLN A 4 -2.07 15.82 20.13
CA GLN A 4 -1.46 16.37 18.91
C GLN A 4 -0.53 15.35 18.24
N MET A 5 0.33 14.67 19.01
CA MET A 5 1.22 13.63 18.48
C MET A 5 0.45 12.43 17.92
N MET A 6 -0.68 12.07 18.53
CA MET A 6 -1.53 10.98 18.04
C MET A 6 -2.22 11.34 16.72
N PHE A 7 -2.76 12.56 16.60
CA PHE A 7 -3.35 13.07 15.36
C PHE A 7 -2.30 13.18 14.23
N ASP A 8 -1.10 13.66 14.52
CA ASP A 8 -0.02 13.71 13.54
C ASP A 8 0.42 12.31 13.07
N THR A 9 0.47 11.35 13.99
CA THR A 9 0.77 9.95 13.66
C THR A 9 -0.33 9.36 12.77
N MET A 10 -1.59 9.59 13.12
CA MET A 10 -2.74 9.14 12.33
C MET A 10 -2.72 9.73 10.92
N ARG A 11 -2.46 11.03 10.80
CA ARG A 11 -2.34 11.71 9.50
C ARG A 11 -1.24 11.12 8.64
N ARG A 12 -0.08 10.80 9.22
CA ARG A 12 1.04 10.17 8.51
C ARG A 12 0.68 8.77 8.03
N GLU A 13 0.07 7.97 8.89
CA GLU A 13 -0.33 6.60 8.56
C GLU A 13 -1.44 6.55 7.50
N LEU A 14 -2.42 7.46 7.55
CA LEU A 14 -3.45 7.58 6.50
C LEU A 14 -2.86 8.08 5.17
N SER A 15 -1.90 9.00 5.22
CA SER A 15 -1.18 9.42 4.01
C SER A 15 -0.36 8.28 3.41
N GLU A 16 0.31 7.49 4.27
CA GLU A 16 1.01 6.28 3.88
C GLU A 16 0.06 5.26 3.24
N LEU A 17 -1.10 5.02 3.86
CA LEU A 17 -2.14 4.13 3.33
C LEU A 17 -2.53 4.55 1.92
N MET A 18 -2.89 5.82 1.72
CA MET A 18 -3.28 6.34 0.40
C MET A 18 -2.18 6.16 -0.65
N GLN A 19 -0.92 6.42 -0.29
CA GLN A 19 0.20 6.23 -1.21
C GLN A 19 0.46 4.76 -1.54
N ARG A 20 0.29 3.85 -0.58
CA ARG A 20 0.42 2.41 -0.81
C ARG A 20 -0.72 1.88 -1.67
N VAL A 21 -1.97 2.24 -1.36
CA VAL A 21 -3.14 1.87 -2.16
C VAL A 21 -2.96 2.31 -3.61
N LYS A 22 -2.58 3.58 -3.84
CA LYS A 22 -2.32 4.07 -5.20
C LYS A 22 -1.30 3.21 -5.95
N ARG A 23 -0.16 2.91 -5.34
CA ARG A 23 0.91 2.12 -5.96
C ARG A 23 0.48 0.67 -6.22
N ALA A 24 -0.24 0.05 -5.28
CA ALA A 24 -0.77 -1.29 -5.46
C ALA A 24 -1.76 -1.32 -6.63
N THR A 25 -2.70 -0.38 -6.69
CA THR A 25 -3.67 -0.27 -7.79
C THR A 25 -3.00 -0.01 -9.14
N GLU A 26 -2.00 0.87 -9.21
CA GLU A 26 -1.25 1.12 -10.45
C GLU A 26 -0.51 -0.13 -10.93
N TRP A 27 0.10 -0.87 -10.00
CA TRP A 27 0.75 -2.14 -10.27
C TRP A 27 -0.24 -3.17 -10.81
N ASP A 28 -1.33 -3.41 -10.10
CA ASP A 28 -2.37 -4.37 -10.48
C ASP A 28 -3.00 -4.02 -11.83
N THR A 29 -3.24 -2.74 -12.09
CA THR A 29 -3.75 -2.25 -13.37
C THR A 29 -2.75 -2.51 -14.50
N THR A 30 -1.45 -2.31 -14.24
CA THR A 30 -0.39 -2.54 -15.23
C THR A 30 -0.32 -4.01 -15.62
N ILE A 31 -0.42 -4.91 -14.64
CA ILE A 31 -0.47 -6.36 -14.87
C ILE A 31 -1.77 -6.75 -15.60
N ALA A 32 -2.93 -6.27 -15.14
CA ALA A 32 -4.24 -6.63 -15.69
C ALA A 32 -4.42 -6.13 -17.14
N CYS A 33 -3.86 -4.97 -17.48
CA CYS A 33 -3.84 -4.47 -18.85
C CYS A 33 -2.81 -5.18 -19.75
N GLY A 34 -2.06 -6.16 -19.24
CA GLY A 34 -1.04 -6.89 -20.00
C GLY A 34 0.16 -6.02 -20.39
N LYS A 35 0.39 -4.89 -19.70
CA LYS A 35 1.56 -4.04 -19.95
C LYS A 35 2.85 -4.65 -19.39
N VAL A 36 2.72 -5.47 -18.36
CA VAL A 36 3.80 -6.26 -17.75
C VAL A 36 3.22 -7.62 -17.42
N HIS A 37 3.93 -8.70 -17.74
CA HIS A 37 3.52 -10.03 -17.32
C HIS A 37 4.16 -10.42 -15.99
N LEU A 38 3.47 -11.23 -15.19
CA LEU A 38 3.96 -11.65 -13.86
C LEU A 38 5.26 -12.46 -13.93
N ASP A 39 5.52 -13.16 -15.02
CA ASP A 39 6.76 -13.89 -15.27
C ASP A 39 7.96 -12.98 -15.60
N GLU A 40 7.70 -11.75 -16.04
CA GLU A 40 8.72 -10.71 -16.30
C GLU A 40 9.04 -9.89 -15.04
N VAL A 41 8.24 -10.04 -13.98
CA VAL A 41 8.40 -9.33 -12.72
C VAL A 41 9.46 -10.03 -11.86
N SER A 42 10.49 -9.28 -11.48
CA SER A 42 11.49 -9.76 -10.52
C SER A 42 10.84 -10.21 -9.20
N PRO A 43 11.31 -11.32 -8.58
CA PRO A 43 10.77 -11.80 -7.31
C PRO A 43 10.76 -10.74 -6.20
N GLU A 44 11.74 -9.84 -6.18
CA GLU A 44 11.81 -8.71 -5.26
C GLU A 44 10.66 -7.72 -5.45
N ALA A 45 10.31 -7.39 -6.69
CA ALA A 45 9.22 -6.47 -6.99
C ALA A 45 7.86 -7.07 -6.60
N LEU A 46 7.68 -8.38 -6.83
CA LEU A 46 6.50 -9.10 -6.37
C LEU A 46 6.42 -9.16 -4.84
N ALA A 47 7.54 -9.42 -4.16
CA ALA A 47 7.61 -9.43 -2.69
C ALA A 47 7.28 -8.06 -2.11
N LYS A 48 7.78 -6.99 -2.74
CA LYS A 48 7.47 -5.60 -2.35
C LYS A 48 5.98 -5.28 -2.51
N HIS A 49 5.37 -5.66 -3.63
CA HIS A 49 3.94 -5.47 -3.85
C HIS A 49 3.11 -6.24 -2.78
N ARG A 50 3.48 -7.48 -2.46
CA ARG A 50 2.83 -8.24 -1.38
C ARG A 50 2.95 -7.56 -0.01
N ALA A 51 4.13 -7.03 0.31
CA ALA A 51 4.35 -6.30 1.55
C ALA A 51 3.52 -5.00 1.61
N ASP A 52 3.38 -4.29 0.48
CA ASP A 52 2.50 -3.13 0.37
C ASP A 52 1.04 -3.53 0.64
N THR A 53 0.54 -4.62 0.03
CA THR A 53 -0.82 -5.12 0.23
C THR A 53 -1.08 -5.56 1.67
N GLN A 54 -0.12 -6.23 2.32
CA GLN A 54 -0.23 -6.59 3.73
C GLN A 54 -0.31 -5.34 4.62
N ARG A 55 0.55 -4.34 4.36
CA ARG A 55 0.55 -3.10 5.13
C ARG A 55 -0.74 -2.30 4.96
N ILE A 56 -1.32 -2.30 3.76
CA ILE A 56 -2.63 -1.73 3.49
C ILE A 56 -3.70 -2.42 4.35
N ALA A 57 -3.74 -3.75 4.37
CA ALA A 57 -4.70 -4.51 5.17
C ALA A 57 -4.58 -4.20 6.67
N GLU A 58 -3.37 -4.13 7.21
CA GLU A 58 -3.12 -3.75 8.61
C GLU A 58 -3.65 -2.35 8.93
N LEU A 59 -3.38 -1.37 8.06
CA LEU A 59 -3.82 0.01 8.26
C LEU A 59 -5.35 0.14 8.10
N MET A 60 -5.97 -0.54 7.14
CA MET A 60 -7.43 -0.58 6.99
C MET A 60 -8.09 -1.19 8.23
N ALA A 61 -7.59 -2.32 8.72
CA ALA A 61 -8.09 -2.95 9.93
C ALA A 61 -7.93 -2.04 11.17
N LYS A 62 -6.80 -1.34 11.30
CA LYS A 62 -6.56 -0.38 12.39
C LYS A 62 -7.57 0.76 12.40
N TYR A 63 -7.99 1.23 11.22
CA TYR A 63 -8.87 2.38 11.06
C TYR A 63 -10.34 2.04 10.80
N GLY A 64 -10.68 0.75 10.67
CA GLY A 64 -12.04 0.28 10.39
C GLY A 64 -12.53 0.63 8.98
N LEU A 65 -11.62 0.62 8.00
CA LEU A 65 -11.89 0.88 6.58
C LEU A 65 -12.13 -0.41 5.79
#